data_AF-A0A968MRW0-F1
#
_entry.id   AF-A0A968MRW0-F1
#
_cell.length_a   1.000
_cell.length_b   1.000
_cell.length_c   1.000
_cell.angle_alpha   90.00
_cell.angle_beta   90.00
_cell.angle_gamma   90.00
#
_symmetry.space_group_name_H-M   'P 1'
#
loop_
_entity.id
_entity.type
_entity.pdbx_description
1 polymer ?
#
loop_
_entity_poly.entity_id
_entity_poly.type
_entity_poly.pdbx_seq_one_letter_code
_entity_poly.pdbx_strand_id
1 'polypeptide(L)'
;MNKGQVPEPLHVKKTLQNYLISNNIPFLLSSFVGGIITDSRNEIGGIVITNRSGEQIIKAKTIIDATENCSVARLAGAKFREITGKSSEFRYTVIGNKPVSGLNYKSLPDLVSNGKAYPVTEYSFKEEKTPENFADFQKLEQTIRDKTWDVEQVDSSDILFEIPAANVVCITPKPVSFSKVEQLPLEALQPAEINRIFILNGYAAVAFEDKEALLLPGNMMALGERLGSFLAATAQKLGKVNSTRMLSRNIHKKTASEGIISHKKKARPNHQLNTFKIESESLPVIGTFENIIVGGGTAGACAAISSARYGASTLVIEYLHGLGGIGTMGLIGRYWVGYREGFTKEIDEGVRKMAAPDHPRQKKSTADWVKDWKMEWYRREILKAGGSVWFGAMVCGAVVDKNIVKGVIVSTPFGKGAVLARNVIDATGSADVAIAAGAAYEFVDASSVAVQGAGLPPVKLNDHYNNTDYTFTD
;
A
#
# COMPACT_ATOMS: atom_id res chain seq x y z
N MET A 1 19.34 -3.78 24.66
CA MET A 1 18.19 -4.54 25.21
C MET A 1 18.72 -5.47 26.29
N ASN A 2 18.00 -5.63 27.39
CA ASN A 2 18.37 -6.60 28.43
C ASN A 2 18.19 -8.03 27.87
N LYS A 3 19.06 -8.95 28.30
CA LYS A 3 19.02 -10.35 27.87
C LYS A 3 17.66 -10.96 28.26
N GLY A 4 16.91 -11.48 27.29
CA GLY A 4 15.62 -12.16 27.51
C GLY A 4 14.35 -11.35 27.18
N GLN A 5 14.46 -10.08 26.76
CA GLN A 5 13.30 -9.31 26.31
C GLN A 5 12.92 -9.70 24.86
N VAL A 6 11.65 -10.00 24.61
CA VAL A 6 11.12 -10.23 23.25
C VAL A 6 11.17 -8.93 22.46
N PRO A 7 11.75 -8.89 21.25
CA PRO A 7 11.84 -7.67 20.48
C PRO A 7 10.47 -7.23 19.96
N GLU A 8 10.05 -6.01 20.29
CA GLU A 8 8.88 -5.38 19.66
C GLU A 8 9.15 -5.04 18.18
N PRO A 9 8.10 -4.92 17.34
CA PRO A 9 8.26 -4.63 15.91
C PRO A 9 9.12 -3.39 15.60
N LEU A 10 9.02 -2.32 16.39
CA LEU A 10 9.82 -1.11 16.19
C LEU A 10 11.31 -1.34 16.50
N HIS A 11 11.65 -2.23 17.44
CA HIS A 11 13.04 -2.62 17.70
C HIS A 11 13.64 -3.34 16.49
N VAL A 12 12.89 -4.26 15.87
CA VAL A 12 13.31 -4.97 14.66
C VAL A 12 13.51 -3.98 13.51
N LYS A 13 12.49 -3.16 13.23
CA LYS A 13 12.55 -2.13 12.17
C LYS A 13 13.74 -1.18 12.33
N LYS A 14 13.91 -0.61 13.52
CA LYS A 14 15.00 0.33 13.82
C LYS A 14 16.37 -0.34 13.69
N THR A 15 16.50 -1.58 14.15
CA THR A 15 17.75 -2.33 14.05
C THR A 15 18.13 -2.58 12.59
N LEU A 16 17.18 -3.04 11.77
CA LEU A 16 17.41 -3.26 10.34
C LEU A 16 17.76 -1.97 9.60
N GLN A 17 17.01 -0.88 9.85
CA GLN A 17 17.32 0.42 9.23
C GLN A 17 18.70 0.94 9.64
N ASN A 18 19.04 0.89 10.93
CA ASN A 18 20.36 1.30 11.40
C ASN A 18 21.48 0.44 10.78
N TYR A 19 21.23 -0.85 10.55
CA TYR A 19 22.16 -1.73 9.87
C TYR A 19 22.37 -1.31 8.41
N LEU A 20 21.29 -1.01 7.68
CA LEU A 20 21.38 -0.49 6.30
C LEU A 20 22.16 0.83 6.25
N ILE A 21 21.83 1.79 7.14
CA ILE A 21 22.49 3.09 7.22
C ILE A 21 23.98 2.93 7.52
N SER A 22 24.33 2.17 8.55
CA SER A 22 25.73 1.96 8.97
C SER A 22 26.58 1.30 7.89
N ASN A 23 25.96 0.57 6.97
CA ASN A 23 26.62 -0.10 5.84
C ASN A 23 26.49 0.68 4.52
N ASN A 24 26.00 1.93 4.55
CA ASN A 24 25.76 2.75 3.36
C ASN A 24 24.88 2.08 2.30
N ILE A 25 23.92 1.25 2.74
CA ILE A 25 22.93 0.63 1.85
C ILE A 25 21.74 1.58 1.75
N PRO A 26 21.51 2.22 0.58
CA PRO A 26 20.39 3.13 0.42
C PRO A 26 19.07 2.35 0.43
N PHE A 27 18.05 2.92 1.05
CA PHE A 27 16.68 2.42 1.00
C PHE A 27 15.72 3.59 0.78
N LEU A 28 14.63 3.31 0.06
CA LEU A 28 13.55 4.26 -0.19
C LEU A 28 12.28 3.66 0.41
N LEU A 29 11.62 4.41 1.25
CA LEU A 29 10.30 4.05 1.76
C LEU A 29 9.24 4.55 0.79
N SER A 30 8.00 4.05 0.94
CA SER A 30 6.84 4.64 0.26
C SER A 30 6.98 4.69 -1.27
N SER A 31 7.62 3.67 -1.85
CA SER A 31 7.99 3.61 -3.26
C SER A 31 7.36 2.38 -3.91
N PHE A 32 6.50 2.62 -4.90
CA PHE A 32 5.81 1.59 -5.66
C PHE A 32 6.58 1.29 -6.94
N VAL A 33 6.60 0.02 -7.37
CA VAL A 33 7.20 -0.35 -8.66
C VAL A 33 6.20 -0.05 -9.78
N GLY A 34 6.56 0.88 -10.66
CA GLY A 34 5.74 1.29 -11.81
C GLY A 34 6.10 0.57 -13.11
N GLY A 35 7.32 0.06 -13.24
CA GLY A 35 7.79 -0.59 -14.46
C GLY A 35 9.16 -1.25 -14.35
N ILE A 36 9.54 -1.96 -15.41
CA ILE A 36 10.83 -2.62 -15.56
C ILE A 36 11.60 -1.95 -16.69
N ILE A 37 12.90 -1.77 -16.50
CA ILE A 37 13.81 -1.36 -17.58
C ILE A 37 14.70 -2.53 -17.97
N THR A 38 14.95 -2.68 -19.26
CA THR A 38 15.88 -3.68 -19.82
C THR A 38 17.03 -3.01 -20.53
N ASP A 39 18.16 -3.69 -20.72
CA ASP A 39 19.23 -3.24 -21.60
C ASP A 39 18.89 -3.46 -23.09
N SER A 40 19.82 -3.14 -23.99
CA SER A 40 19.68 -3.31 -25.44
C SER A 40 19.54 -4.78 -25.89
N ARG A 41 19.83 -5.74 -25.01
CA ARG A 41 19.70 -7.18 -25.25
C ARG A 41 18.44 -7.77 -24.60
N ASN A 42 17.51 -6.93 -24.12
CA ASN A 42 16.32 -7.32 -23.35
C ASN A 42 16.60 -7.94 -21.99
N GLU A 43 17.82 -7.85 -21.49
CA GLU A 43 18.13 -8.32 -20.15
C GLU A 43 17.71 -7.27 -19.12
N ILE A 44 17.29 -7.68 -17.93
CA ILE A 44 16.89 -6.76 -16.85
C ILE A 44 18.01 -5.76 -16.53
N GLY A 45 17.64 -4.48 -16.46
CA GLY A 45 18.50 -3.34 -16.15
C GLY A 45 18.06 -2.52 -14.94
N GLY A 46 16.92 -2.84 -14.32
CA GLY A 46 16.41 -2.14 -13.14
C GLY A 46 14.90 -1.97 -13.13
N ILE A 47 14.43 -1.01 -12.33
CA ILE A 47 13.02 -0.71 -12.12
C ILE A 47 12.74 0.80 -12.28
N VAL A 48 11.50 1.11 -12.64
CA VAL A 48 10.90 2.43 -12.45
C VAL A 48 10.10 2.38 -11.16
N ILE A 49 10.39 3.30 -10.25
CA ILE A 49 9.60 3.48 -9.03
C ILE A 49 8.81 4.78 -9.09
N THR A 50 7.74 4.83 -8.30
CA THR A 50 6.92 6.02 -8.08
C THR A 50 6.78 6.22 -6.59
N ASN A 51 7.10 7.42 -6.11
CA ASN A 51 6.85 7.87 -4.74
C ASN A 51 6.43 9.35 -4.76
N ARG A 52 6.33 9.95 -3.58
CA ARG A 52 5.98 11.36 -3.44
C ARG A 52 6.97 12.29 -4.16
N SER A 53 8.21 11.87 -4.37
CA SER A 53 9.22 12.59 -5.18
C SER A 53 9.07 12.39 -6.70
N GLY A 54 8.00 11.74 -7.15
CA GLY A 54 7.74 11.46 -8.57
C GLY A 54 8.32 10.13 -9.05
N GLU A 55 8.46 10.00 -10.36
CA GLU A 55 8.99 8.79 -10.99
C GLU A 55 10.51 8.82 -11.09
N GLN A 56 11.14 7.70 -10.72
CA GLN A 56 12.59 7.57 -10.63
C GLN A 56 13.01 6.23 -11.24
N ILE A 57 14.17 6.21 -11.88
CA ILE A 57 14.77 4.98 -12.40
C ILE A 57 15.85 4.50 -11.44
N ILE A 58 15.72 3.28 -10.95
CA ILE A 58 16.73 2.60 -10.16
C ILE A 58 17.36 1.51 -11.03
N LYS A 59 18.61 1.73 -11.44
CA LYS A 59 19.37 0.75 -12.24
C LYS A 59 19.93 -0.34 -11.35
N ALA A 60 19.78 -1.59 -11.77
CA ALA A 60 20.30 -2.74 -11.03
C ALA A 60 20.74 -3.85 -12.01
N LYS A 61 21.81 -4.57 -11.64
CA LYS A 61 22.25 -5.74 -12.41
C LYS A 61 21.39 -6.98 -12.12
N THR A 62 20.80 -7.04 -10.95
CA THR A 62 19.89 -8.09 -10.47
C THR A 62 18.84 -7.46 -9.57
N ILE A 63 17.65 -8.05 -9.51
CA ILE A 63 16.53 -7.58 -8.69
C ILE A 63 16.04 -8.74 -7.83
N ILE A 64 15.84 -8.48 -6.54
CA ILE A 64 15.09 -9.36 -5.65
C ILE A 64 13.67 -8.79 -5.55
N ASP A 65 12.69 -9.53 -6.03
CA ASP A 65 11.27 -9.24 -5.85
C ASP A 65 10.82 -9.75 -4.48
N ALA A 66 10.83 -8.84 -3.51
CA ALA A 66 10.29 -9.06 -2.17
C ALA A 66 8.91 -8.42 -1.98
N THR A 67 8.22 -8.05 -3.07
CA THR A 67 6.86 -7.48 -2.99
C THR A 67 5.84 -8.56 -2.66
N GLU A 68 4.74 -8.23 -1.98
CA GLU A 68 3.80 -9.23 -1.45
C GLU A 68 3.18 -10.10 -2.57
N ASN A 69 2.89 -9.51 -3.72
CA ASN A 69 2.16 -10.14 -4.83
C ASN A 69 3.04 -10.46 -6.06
N CYS A 70 4.38 -10.42 -5.92
CA CYS A 70 5.31 -10.56 -7.05
C CYS A 70 5.14 -9.51 -8.16
N SER A 71 4.88 -8.25 -7.80
CA SER A 71 4.65 -7.15 -8.76
C SER A 71 5.81 -6.99 -9.75
N VAL A 72 7.07 -7.08 -9.30
CA VAL A 72 8.24 -6.93 -10.20
C VAL A 72 8.28 -8.06 -11.20
N ALA A 73 8.11 -9.31 -10.76
CA ALA A 73 8.09 -10.48 -11.62
C ALA A 73 6.92 -10.44 -12.62
N ARG A 74 5.72 -10.04 -12.17
CA ARG A 74 4.54 -9.84 -13.05
C ARG A 74 4.82 -8.77 -14.10
N LEU A 75 5.39 -7.63 -13.70
CA LEU A 75 5.75 -6.54 -14.61
C LEU A 75 6.83 -6.95 -15.61
N ALA A 76 7.71 -7.88 -15.24
CA ALA A 76 8.72 -8.46 -16.13
C ALA A 76 8.16 -9.55 -17.05
N GLY A 77 6.89 -9.95 -16.89
CA GLY A 77 6.24 -10.98 -17.70
C GLY A 77 6.42 -12.41 -17.19
N ALA A 78 6.72 -12.60 -15.91
CA ALA A 78 6.88 -13.93 -15.33
C ALA A 78 5.57 -14.72 -15.44
N LYS A 79 5.67 -16.01 -15.75
CA LYS A 79 4.53 -16.92 -15.78
C LYS A 79 4.21 -17.40 -14.37
N PHE A 80 2.93 -17.56 -14.08
CA PHE A 80 2.41 -18.10 -12.83
C PHE A 80 1.67 -19.40 -13.09
N ARG A 81 1.67 -20.27 -12.09
CA ARG A 81 0.96 -21.55 -12.09
C ARG A 81 0.15 -21.65 -10.81
N GLU A 82 -1.17 -21.72 -10.95
CA GLU A 82 -2.09 -22.05 -9.86
C GLU A 82 -1.84 -23.48 -9.37
N ILE A 83 -2.04 -23.70 -8.08
CA ILE A 83 -1.88 -24.99 -7.43
C ILE A 83 -3.25 -25.66 -7.36
N THR A 84 -3.47 -26.66 -8.20
CA THR A 84 -4.76 -27.35 -8.35
C THR A 84 -5.31 -27.82 -7.00
N GLY A 85 -6.57 -27.48 -6.72
CA GLY A 85 -7.28 -27.90 -5.51
C GLY A 85 -6.90 -27.13 -4.25
N LYS A 86 -6.15 -26.03 -4.37
CA LYS A 86 -5.82 -25.12 -3.27
C LYS A 86 -6.47 -23.76 -3.49
N SER A 87 -6.64 -23.02 -2.40
CA SER A 87 -7.22 -21.68 -2.35
C SER A 87 -6.26 -20.78 -1.61
N SER A 88 -6.14 -19.52 -2.06
CA SER A 88 -5.31 -18.55 -1.35
C SER A 88 -5.94 -18.24 -0.01
N GLU A 89 -5.11 -18.11 1.02
CA GLU A 89 -5.54 -17.72 2.36
C GLU A 89 -5.12 -16.28 2.62
N PHE A 90 -6.04 -15.49 3.15
CA PHE A 90 -5.82 -14.11 3.56
C PHE A 90 -6.02 -13.99 5.06
N ARG A 91 -5.04 -13.39 5.74
CA ARG A 91 -5.08 -13.15 7.17
C ARG A 91 -5.22 -11.68 7.49
N TYR A 92 -6.00 -11.40 8.52
CA TYR A 92 -6.26 -10.05 9.00
C TYR A 92 -6.28 -10.04 10.53
N THR A 93 -5.38 -9.26 11.12
CA THR A 93 -5.25 -9.18 12.58
C THR A 93 -5.91 -7.94 13.10
N VAL A 94 -6.74 -8.10 14.14
CA VAL A 94 -7.36 -6.99 14.87
C VAL A 94 -6.93 -7.04 16.33
N ILE A 95 -6.96 -5.87 16.98
CA ILE A 95 -6.59 -5.71 18.38
C ILE A 95 -7.75 -5.04 19.12
N GLY A 96 -8.16 -5.63 20.24
CA GLY A 96 -9.22 -5.11 21.13
C GLY A 96 -10.56 -5.84 21.03
N ASN A 97 -10.91 -6.30 19.83
CA ASN A 97 -12.18 -7.00 19.54
C ASN A 97 -12.27 -8.32 20.29
N LYS A 98 -13.50 -8.76 20.55
CA LYS A 98 -13.74 -10.17 20.83
C LYS A 98 -13.79 -10.94 19.50
N PRO A 99 -13.38 -12.22 19.47
CA PRO A 99 -13.52 -13.02 18.26
C PRO A 99 -14.97 -13.07 17.77
N VAL A 100 -15.18 -12.78 16.49
CA VAL A 100 -16.50 -12.81 15.85
C VAL A 100 -16.94 -14.26 15.64
N SER A 101 -18.13 -14.59 16.16
CA SER A 101 -18.71 -15.92 16.03
C SER A 101 -18.91 -16.31 14.56
N GLY A 102 -18.55 -17.55 14.20
CA GLY A 102 -18.69 -18.10 12.85
C GLY A 102 -17.54 -17.77 11.88
N LEU A 103 -16.57 -16.94 12.28
CA LEU A 103 -15.34 -16.75 11.52
C LEU A 103 -14.23 -17.69 12.00
N ASN A 104 -13.33 -18.07 11.08
CA ASN A 104 -12.11 -18.79 11.44
C ASN A 104 -11.09 -17.81 12.01
N TYR A 105 -10.57 -18.09 13.20
CA TYR A 105 -9.59 -17.23 13.85
C TYR A 105 -8.62 -18.01 14.73
N LYS A 106 -7.52 -17.33 15.07
CA LYS A 106 -6.54 -17.74 16.08
C LYS A 106 -6.35 -16.59 17.07
N SER A 107 -6.42 -16.90 18.36
CA SER A 107 -6.02 -15.97 19.41
C SER A 107 -4.50 -15.92 19.50
N LEU A 108 -3.95 -14.72 19.43
CA LEU A 108 -2.53 -14.44 19.65
C LEU A 108 -2.32 -13.90 21.08
N PRO A 109 -1.07 -13.87 21.59
CA PRO A 109 -0.79 -13.27 22.89
C PRO A 109 -1.30 -11.83 22.96
N ASP A 110 -1.95 -11.49 24.07
CA ASP A 110 -2.46 -10.14 24.32
C ASP A 110 -1.36 -9.10 24.20
N LEU A 111 -1.69 -7.96 23.59
CA LEU A 111 -0.78 -6.82 23.53
C LEU A 111 -1.01 -5.92 24.75
N VAL A 112 0.03 -5.67 25.53
CA VAL A 112 -0.05 -4.75 26.68
C VAL A 112 0.37 -3.36 26.25
N SER A 113 -0.52 -2.39 26.41
CA SER A 113 -0.23 -0.98 26.14
C SER A 113 -0.79 -0.11 27.28
N ASN A 114 0.04 0.79 27.81
CA ASN A 114 -0.29 1.64 28.97
C ASN A 114 -0.89 0.85 30.16
N GLY A 115 -0.34 -0.34 30.45
CA GLY A 115 -0.78 -1.18 31.56
C GLY A 115 -2.10 -1.94 31.34
N LYS A 116 -2.72 -1.81 30.16
CA LYS A 116 -3.92 -2.57 29.78
C LYS A 116 -3.56 -3.63 28.75
N ALA A 117 -4.04 -4.86 28.97
CA ALA A 117 -3.98 -5.94 27.99
C ALA A 117 -5.12 -5.81 26.98
N TYR A 118 -4.81 -6.04 25.71
CA TYR A 118 -5.77 -6.04 24.61
C TYR A 118 -5.70 -7.40 23.89
N PRO A 119 -6.85 -8.07 23.70
CA PRO A 119 -6.88 -9.32 22.95
C PRO A 119 -6.44 -9.07 21.51
N VAL A 120 -5.68 -10.02 20.96
CA VAL A 120 -5.23 -10.00 19.57
C VAL A 120 -5.82 -11.20 18.85
N THR A 121 -6.57 -10.94 17.78
CA THR A 121 -7.24 -11.98 17.01
C THR A 121 -6.79 -11.91 15.55
N GLU A 122 -6.23 -12.99 15.04
CA GLU A 122 -5.91 -13.16 13.62
C GLU A 122 -7.03 -13.98 12.97
N TYR A 123 -7.74 -13.39 12.02
CA TYR A 123 -8.77 -14.06 11.22
C TYR A 123 -8.19 -14.62 9.93
N SER A 124 -8.67 -15.78 9.49
CA SER A 124 -8.29 -16.40 8.21
C SER A 124 -9.49 -16.52 7.26
N PHE A 125 -9.31 -16.08 6.03
CA PHE A 125 -10.29 -16.15 4.94
C PHE A 125 -9.71 -16.91 3.76
N LYS A 126 -10.50 -17.76 3.11
CA LYS A 126 -10.08 -18.51 1.93
C LYS A 126 -10.82 -17.99 0.72
N GLU A 127 -10.07 -17.71 -0.34
CA GLU A 127 -10.62 -17.32 -1.64
C GLU A 127 -10.24 -18.36 -2.68
N GLU A 128 -11.23 -18.92 -3.35
CA GLU A 128 -11.01 -19.92 -4.42
C GLU A 128 -10.17 -19.33 -5.55
N LYS A 129 -10.33 -18.04 -5.83
CA LYS A 129 -9.56 -17.31 -6.82
C LYS A 129 -8.85 -16.12 -6.16
N THR A 130 -7.52 -16.12 -6.24
CA THR A 130 -6.71 -14.97 -5.84
C THR A 130 -7.11 -13.72 -6.63
N PRO A 131 -7.28 -12.56 -5.99
CA PRO A 131 -7.48 -11.31 -6.70
C PRO A 131 -6.39 -11.07 -7.76
N GLU A 132 -6.80 -10.94 -9.02
CA GLU A 132 -5.86 -10.75 -10.15
C GLU A 132 -5.48 -9.27 -10.34
N ASN A 133 -6.26 -8.36 -9.75
CA ASN A 133 -6.06 -6.93 -9.83
C ASN A 133 -6.32 -6.27 -8.47
N PHE A 134 -5.88 -5.02 -8.36
CA PHE A 134 -5.95 -4.26 -7.12
C PHE A 134 -7.37 -3.93 -6.66
N ALA A 135 -8.31 -3.73 -7.60
CA ALA A 135 -9.69 -3.40 -7.27
C ALA A 135 -10.38 -4.57 -6.55
N ASP A 136 -10.18 -5.80 -7.06
CA ASP A 136 -10.71 -7.02 -6.45
C ASP A 136 -10.05 -7.28 -5.09
N PHE A 137 -8.74 -7.01 -4.96
CA PHE A 137 -8.04 -7.11 -3.69
C PHE A 137 -8.61 -6.14 -2.65
N GLN A 138 -8.83 -4.88 -3.04
CA GLN A 138 -9.43 -3.88 -2.15
C GLN A 138 -10.87 -4.24 -1.79
N LYS A 139 -11.67 -4.80 -2.70
CA LYS A 139 -13.02 -5.29 -2.39
C LYS A 139 -13.01 -6.42 -1.35
N LEU A 140 -12.07 -7.36 -1.48
CA LEU A 140 -11.87 -8.41 -0.49
C LEU A 140 -11.48 -7.81 0.88
N GLU A 141 -10.51 -6.88 0.89
CA GLU A 141 -10.08 -6.19 2.10
C GLU A 141 -11.24 -5.47 2.80
N GLN A 142 -12.06 -4.72 2.06
CA GLN A 142 -13.24 -4.04 2.63
C GLN A 142 -14.24 -5.03 3.22
N THR A 143 -14.47 -6.17 2.55
CA THR A 143 -15.37 -7.22 3.03
C THR A 143 -14.86 -7.84 4.33
N ILE A 144 -13.55 -8.07 4.45
CA ILE A 144 -12.93 -8.61 5.66
C ILE A 144 -13.01 -7.60 6.80
N ARG A 145 -12.74 -6.31 6.54
CA ARG A 145 -12.89 -5.23 7.52
C ARG A 145 -14.33 -5.16 8.05
N ASP A 146 -15.34 -5.24 7.18
CA ASP A 146 -16.76 -5.27 7.57
C ASP A 146 -17.09 -6.44 8.51
N LYS A 147 -16.56 -7.63 8.21
CA LYS A 147 -16.83 -8.86 8.98
C LYS A 147 -16.17 -8.88 10.35
N THR A 148 -15.05 -8.17 10.51
CA THR A 148 -14.18 -8.30 11.69
C THR A 148 -14.25 -7.10 12.64
N TRP A 149 -14.71 -5.95 12.17
CA TRP A 149 -14.76 -4.73 12.97
C TRP A 149 -15.86 -4.76 14.04
N ASP A 150 -15.52 -4.34 15.25
CA ASP A 150 -16.46 -3.98 16.32
C ASP A 150 -15.99 -2.71 17.08
N VAL A 151 -16.83 -2.23 18.00
CA VAL A 151 -16.58 -1.01 18.78
C VAL A 151 -15.45 -1.14 19.81
N GLU A 152 -14.94 -2.34 20.07
CA GLU A 152 -13.81 -2.59 20.96
C GLU A 152 -12.47 -2.57 20.21
N GLN A 153 -12.49 -2.60 18.87
CA GLN A 153 -11.29 -2.49 18.04
C GLN A 153 -10.52 -1.21 18.32
N VAL A 154 -9.24 -1.33 18.68
CA VAL A 154 -8.33 -0.19 18.89
C VAL A 154 -7.29 -0.07 17.78
N ASP A 155 -7.03 -1.17 17.07
CA ASP A 155 -6.09 -1.23 15.96
C ASP A 155 -6.32 -2.46 15.08
N SER A 156 -5.70 -2.49 13.90
CA SER A 156 -5.78 -3.60 12.95
C SER A 156 -4.63 -3.58 11.96
N SER A 157 -4.39 -4.70 11.27
CA SER A 157 -3.48 -4.75 10.13
C SER A 157 -3.82 -3.69 9.07
N ASP A 158 -2.78 -3.06 8.52
CA ASP A 158 -2.91 -2.11 7.41
C ASP A 158 -3.28 -2.80 6.09
N ILE A 159 -2.73 -4.00 5.86
CA ILE A 159 -2.92 -4.83 4.66
C ILE A 159 -3.27 -6.27 5.04
N LEU A 160 -3.86 -7.01 4.10
CA LEU A 160 -4.05 -8.45 4.23
C LEU A 160 -2.71 -9.18 4.07
N PHE A 161 -2.46 -10.19 4.91
CA PHE A 161 -1.33 -11.10 4.74
C PHE A 161 -1.77 -12.30 3.89
N GLU A 162 -1.13 -12.51 2.74
CA GLU A 162 -1.50 -13.55 1.77
C GLU A 162 -0.60 -14.80 1.88
N ILE A 163 -1.22 -15.98 1.91
CA ILE A 163 -0.59 -17.26 1.59
C ILE A 163 -1.12 -17.69 0.21
N PRO A 164 -0.33 -17.52 -0.85
CA PRO A 164 -0.84 -17.65 -2.22
C PRO A 164 -0.97 -19.11 -2.64
N ALA A 165 -2.08 -19.46 -3.29
CA ALA A 165 -2.27 -20.75 -3.97
C ALA A 165 -1.66 -20.81 -5.37
N ALA A 166 -0.66 -19.98 -5.65
CA ALA A 166 0.07 -19.94 -6.91
C ALA A 166 1.58 -19.86 -6.70
N ASN A 167 2.32 -20.28 -7.73
CA ASN A 167 3.77 -20.16 -7.81
C ASN A 167 4.17 -19.43 -9.08
N VAL A 168 5.26 -18.68 -9.02
CA VAL A 168 6.01 -18.31 -10.23
C VAL A 168 6.57 -19.59 -10.85
N VAL A 169 6.53 -19.68 -12.18
CA VAL A 169 7.20 -20.75 -12.93
C VAL A 169 8.70 -20.48 -12.91
N CYS A 170 9.38 -21.09 -11.94
CA CYS A 170 10.83 -20.97 -11.74
C CYS A 170 11.63 -22.03 -12.52
N ILE A 171 12.97 -21.92 -12.47
CA ILE A 171 13.91 -22.87 -13.10
C ILE A 171 13.66 -24.30 -12.59
N THR A 172 13.32 -24.46 -11.31
CA THR A 172 12.87 -25.76 -10.80
C THR A 172 11.55 -26.16 -11.48
N PRO A 173 11.46 -27.36 -12.09
CA PRO A 173 10.30 -27.75 -12.90
C PRO A 173 9.02 -27.97 -12.08
N LYS A 174 9.17 -28.26 -10.79
CA LYS A 174 8.09 -28.51 -9.83
C LYS A 174 8.36 -27.74 -8.53
N PRO A 175 7.30 -27.37 -7.77
CA PRO A 175 7.47 -26.78 -6.45
C PRO A 175 8.25 -27.72 -5.52
N VAL A 176 9.11 -27.14 -4.69
CA VAL A 176 10.04 -27.86 -3.81
C VAL A 176 9.52 -27.82 -2.37
N SER A 177 9.56 -28.95 -1.68
CA SER A 177 9.34 -29.00 -0.23
C SER A 177 10.64 -28.82 0.54
N PHE A 178 10.57 -28.28 1.75
CA PHE A 178 11.75 -28.10 2.60
C PHE A 178 11.46 -28.40 4.08
N SER A 179 12.45 -28.95 4.77
CA SER A 179 12.44 -29.09 6.25
C SER A 179 13.20 -27.96 6.94
N LYS A 180 14.18 -27.39 6.24
CA LYS A 180 14.99 -26.23 6.63
C LYS A 180 15.12 -25.31 5.43
N VAL A 181 14.83 -24.02 5.59
CA VAL A 181 14.79 -23.07 4.46
C VAL A 181 16.15 -22.93 3.77
N GLU A 182 17.24 -23.18 4.50
CA GLU A 182 18.61 -23.16 4.01
C GLU A 182 18.87 -24.24 2.95
N GLN A 183 18.03 -25.28 2.88
CA GLN A 183 18.10 -26.35 1.88
C GLN A 183 17.32 -26.02 0.60
N LEU A 184 16.51 -24.96 0.59
CA LEU A 184 15.71 -24.60 -0.58
C LEU A 184 16.65 -24.23 -1.75
N PRO A 185 16.54 -24.84 -2.94
CA PRO A 185 17.39 -24.48 -4.07
C PRO A 185 17.12 -23.05 -4.53
N LEU A 186 18.17 -22.29 -4.88
CA LEU A 186 18.00 -20.90 -5.36
C LEU A 186 17.29 -20.85 -6.72
N GLU A 187 17.33 -21.94 -7.47
CA GLU A 187 16.59 -22.17 -8.70
C GLU A 187 15.06 -22.15 -8.47
N ALA A 188 14.58 -22.43 -7.26
CA ALA A 188 13.17 -22.27 -6.90
C ALA A 188 12.76 -20.81 -6.73
N LEU A 189 13.74 -19.90 -6.67
CA LEU A 189 13.53 -18.46 -6.55
C LEU A 189 13.71 -17.74 -7.89
N GLN A 190 14.27 -18.37 -8.92
CA GLN A 190 14.53 -17.70 -10.20
C GLN A 190 13.45 -18.05 -11.24
N PRO A 191 12.70 -17.08 -11.80
CA PRO A 191 11.76 -17.33 -12.89
C PRO A 191 12.47 -17.97 -14.10
N ALA A 192 11.85 -18.98 -14.73
CA ALA A 192 12.49 -19.81 -15.76
C ALA A 192 12.89 -19.03 -17.03
N GLU A 193 12.07 -18.06 -17.42
CA GLU A 193 12.21 -17.31 -18.68
C GLU A 193 12.74 -15.89 -18.48
N ILE A 194 13.04 -15.50 -17.24
CA ILE A 194 13.46 -14.14 -16.91
C ILE A 194 14.73 -14.18 -16.06
N ASN A 195 15.83 -13.82 -16.70
CA ASN A 195 17.11 -13.71 -16.03
C ASN A 195 17.13 -12.51 -15.08
N ARG A 196 17.93 -12.63 -14.01
CA ARG A 196 18.28 -11.53 -13.07
C ARG A 196 17.14 -11.01 -12.19
N ILE A 197 15.96 -11.64 -12.20
CA ILE A 197 14.93 -11.44 -11.17
C ILE A 197 14.89 -12.67 -10.27
N PHE A 198 14.75 -12.47 -8.96
CA PHE A 198 14.67 -13.53 -7.98
C PHE A 198 13.52 -13.25 -7.01
N ILE A 199 12.71 -14.26 -6.73
CA ILE A 199 11.50 -14.19 -5.92
C ILE A 199 11.87 -14.44 -4.46
N LEU A 200 11.52 -13.50 -3.59
CA LEU A 200 11.69 -13.62 -2.14
C LEU A 200 10.38 -13.24 -1.45
N ASN A 201 9.34 -14.03 -1.72
CA ASN A 201 8.01 -13.92 -1.13
C ASN A 201 7.26 -15.26 -1.27
N GLY A 202 5.96 -15.27 -0.92
CA GLY A 202 5.12 -16.46 -0.90
C GLY A 202 4.91 -17.13 -2.26
N TYR A 203 5.23 -16.49 -3.39
CA TYR A 203 5.06 -17.03 -4.73
C TYR A 203 6.29 -17.78 -5.27
N ALA A 204 7.36 -17.92 -4.48
CA ALA A 204 8.49 -18.80 -4.83
C ALA A 204 8.01 -20.23 -5.12
N ALA A 205 8.75 -21.01 -5.92
CA ALA A 205 8.36 -22.36 -6.34
C ALA A 205 8.50 -23.39 -5.20
N VAL A 206 7.64 -23.27 -4.21
CA VAL A 206 7.58 -24.06 -2.98
C VAL A 206 6.23 -24.77 -2.90
N ALA A 207 6.22 -25.98 -2.31
CA ALA A 207 4.98 -26.73 -2.06
C ALA A 207 3.99 -25.89 -1.24
N PHE A 208 2.69 -26.04 -1.50
CA PHE A 208 1.68 -25.20 -0.84
C PHE A 208 1.71 -25.35 0.69
N GLU A 209 1.93 -26.57 1.16
CA GLU A 209 2.04 -26.95 2.57
C GLU A 209 3.18 -26.25 3.30
N ASP A 210 4.23 -25.84 2.57
CA ASP A 210 5.43 -25.21 3.13
C ASP A 210 5.43 -23.68 2.97
N LYS A 211 4.41 -23.08 2.30
CA LYS A 211 4.34 -21.63 2.06
C LYS A 211 4.20 -20.80 3.34
N GLU A 212 3.38 -21.26 4.28
CA GLU A 212 3.26 -20.58 5.57
C GLU A 212 4.60 -20.60 6.32
N ALA A 213 5.28 -21.75 6.34
CA ALA A 213 6.59 -21.89 6.94
C ALA A 213 7.63 -20.98 6.24
N LEU A 214 7.60 -20.89 4.91
CA LEU A 214 8.48 -20.01 4.14
C LEU A 214 8.33 -18.57 4.59
N LEU A 215 7.09 -18.09 4.72
CA LEU A 215 6.74 -16.70 5.03
C LEU A 215 7.02 -16.29 6.49
N LEU A 216 7.42 -17.22 7.36
CA LEU A 216 7.86 -16.87 8.70
C LEU A 216 9.08 -15.94 8.64
N PRO A 217 9.13 -14.84 9.42
CA PRO A 217 10.22 -13.87 9.35
C PRO A 217 11.62 -14.50 9.51
N GLY A 218 11.77 -15.48 10.41
CA GLY A 218 13.03 -16.21 10.60
C GLY A 218 13.51 -16.90 9.32
N ASN A 219 12.61 -17.57 8.61
CA ASN A 219 12.93 -18.28 7.39
C ASN A 219 13.20 -17.33 6.23
N MET A 220 12.40 -16.27 6.09
CA MET A 220 12.62 -15.23 5.08
C MET A 220 13.96 -14.50 5.28
N MET A 221 14.38 -14.24 6.52
CA MET A 221 15.69 -13.65 6.82
C MET A 221 16.84 -14.58 6.41
N ALA A 222 16.79 -15.85 6.80
CA ALA A 222 17.82 -16.83 6.44
C ALA A 222 17.93 -17.04 4.92
N LEU A 223 16.78 -17.10 4.22
CA LEU A 223 16.75 -17.20 2.77
C LEU A 223 17.28 -15.93 2.09
N GLY A 224 16.90 -14.75 2.61
CA GLY A 224 17.35 -13.45 2.12
C GLY A 224 18.87 -13.26 2.25
N GLU A 225 19.48 -13.68 3.36
CA GLU A 225 20.94 -13.67 3.54
C GLU A 225 21.65 -14.52 2.49
N ARG A 226 21.17 -15.74 2.27
CA ARG A 226 21.77 -16.67 1.30
C ARG A 226 21.60 -16.18 -0.14
N LEU A 227 20.41 -15.72 -0.51
CA LEU A 227 20.15 -15.14 -1.84
C LEU A 227 20.98 -13.88 -2.07
N GLY A 228 21.04 -12.97 -1.10
CA GLY A 228 21.83 -11.74 -1.18
C GLY A 228 23.31 -12.02 -1.43
N SER A 229 23.88 -12.99 -0.71
CA SER A 229 25.28 -13.42 -0.88
C SER A 229 25.54 -13.98 -2.29
N PHE A 230 24.65 -14.83 -2.79
CA PHE A 230 24.74 -15.37 -4.15
C PHE A 230 24.66 -14.28 -5.23
N LEU A 231 23.76 -13.31 -5.06
CA LEU A 231 23.57 -12.23 -6.03
C LEU A 231 24.69 -11.20 -5.98
N ALA A 232 25.31 -10.95 -4.83
CA ALA A 232 26.51 -10.12 -4.76
C ALA A 232 27.64 -10.70 -5.63
N ALA A 233 27.90 -12.01 -5.52
CA ALA A 233 28.90 -12.70 -6.34
C ALA A 233 28.51 -12.71 -7.83
N THR A 234 27.23 -12.87 -8.14
CA THR A 234 26.71 -12.85 -9.52
C THR A 234 26.84 -11.46 -10.15
N ALA A 235 26.46 -10.41 -9.44
CA ALA A 235 26.49 -9.03 -9.91
C ALA A 235 27.91 -8.50 -10.18
N GLN A 236 28.93 -9.03 -9.48
CA GLN A 236 30.33 -8.72 -9.75
C GLN A 236 30.80 -9.22 -11.12
N LYS A 237 30.25 -10.35 -11.60
CA LYS A 237 30.58 -10.94 -12.91
C LYS A 237 29.84 -10.27 -14.07
N LEU A 238 28.76 -9.56 -13.79
CA LEU A 238 27.96 -8.87 -14.80
C LEU A 238 28.56 -7.50 -15.16
N GLY A 239 28.49 -7.12 -16.44
CA GLY A 239 28.88 -5.79 -16.91
C GLY A 239 28.02 -4.66 -16.32
N LYS A 240 28.40 -3.41 -16.59
CA LYS A 240 27.56 -2.25 -16.23
C LYS A 240 26.23 -2.28 -17.01
N VAL A 241 25.16 -1.81 -16.38
CA VAL A 241 23.87 -1.61 -17.06
C VAL A 241 24.00 -0.40 -17.97
N ASN A 242 24.17 -0.65 -19.27
CA ASN A 242 24.20 0.37 -20.31
C ASN A 242 22.77 0.68 -20.82
N SER A 243 22.63 1.52 -21.85
CA SER A 243 21.40 1.92 -22.55
C SER A 243 20.17 1.08 -22.18
N THR A 244 19.26 1.68 -21.41
CA THR A 244 18.06 1.01 -20.92
C THR A 244 16.86 1.36 -21.78
N ARG A 245 15.87 0.48 -21.92
CA ARG A 245 14.53 0.80 -22.46
C ARG A 245 13.48 0.29 -21.49
N MET A 246 12.32 0.93 -21.45
CA MET A 246 11.22 0.38 -20.66
C MET A 246 10.69 -0.89 -21.35
N LEU A 247 10.44 -1.94 -20.57
CA LEU A 247 9.87 -3.16 -21.10
C LEU A 247 8.44 -2.87 -21.61
N SER A 248 8.23 -3.02 -22.92
CA SER A 248 6.92 -2.85 -23.54
C SER A 248 5.99 -3.99 -23.11
N ARG A 249 4.82 -3.66 -22.55
CA ARG A 249 3.79 -4.66 -22.24
C ARG A 249 3.06 -5.06 -23.54
N ASN A 250 2.78 -6.35 -23.72
CA ASN A 250 1.84 -6.80 -24.75
C ASN A 250 0.42 -6.40 -24.32
N ILE A 251 0.00 -5.20 -24.71
CA ILE A 251 -1.36 -4.73 -24.42
C ILE A 251 -2.28 -5.35 -25.47
N HIS A 252 -3.18 -6.25 -25.03
CA HIS A 252 -4.29 -6.69 -25.87
C HIS A 252 -5.11 -5.45 -26.24
N LYS A 253 -5.14 -5.11 -27.54
CA LYS A 253 -5.91 -3.99 -28.09
C LYS A 253 -7.41 -4.16 -27.78
N LYS A 254 -7.86 -3.66 -26.64
CA LYS A 254 -9.26 -3.33 -26.39
C LYS A 254 -9.32 -1.88 -25.94
N THR A 255 -9.82 -1.04 -26.86
CA THR A 255 -10.19 0.38 -26.68
C THR A 255 -9.13 1.29 -26.04
N ALA A 256 -8.35 1.98 -26.89
CA ALA A 256 -7.57 3.13 -26.47
C ALA A 256 -8.52 4.32 -26.28
N SER A 257 -8.73 4.75 -25.04
CA SER A 257 -9.24 6.10 -24.79
C SER A 257 -8.10 7.08 -25.10
N GLU A 258 -8.30 7.94 -26.10
CA GLU A 258 -7.33 8.99 -26.45
C GLU A 258 -7.23 10.01 -25.31
N GLY A 259 -6.05 10.14 -24.72
CA GLY A 259 -5.73 11.13 -23.69
C GLY A 259 -4.23 11.24 -23.53
N ILE A 260 -3.71 12.45 -23.32
CA ILE A 260 -2.29 12.66 -23.07
C ILE A 260 -2.04 12.44 -21.59
N ILE A 261 -1.14 11.51 -21.29
CA ILE A 261 -0.68 11.29 -19.93
C ILE A 261 0.21 12.47 -19.54
N SER A 262 -0.24 13.29 -18.58
CA SER A 262 0.51 14.44 -18.09
C SER A 262 1.27 14.06 -16.82
N HIS A 263 2.59 13.98 -16.95
CA HIS A 263 3.55 13.86 -15.85
C HIS A 263 4.32 15.19 -15.69
N LYS A 264 3.67 16.35 -15.71
CA LYS A 264 4.41 17.63 -15.73
C LYS A 264 5.44 17.69 -14.58
N LYS A 265 6.70 17.87 -14.99
CA LYS A 265 7.96 17.47 -14.32
C LYS A 265 8.44 18.34 -13.16
N LYS A 266 7.58 19.07 -12.44
CA LYS A 266 8.05 20.00 -11.41
C LYS A 266 7.23 20.01 -10.12
N ALA A 267 6.50 18.94 -9.84
CA ALA A 267 5.65 18.87 -8.65
C ALA A 267 6.43 18.89 -7.31
N ARG A 268 7.77 18.91 -7.28
CA ARG A 268 8.61 19.04 -6.07
C ARG A 268 9.98 19.68 -6.38
N PRO A 269 10.72 20.19 -5.38
CA PRO A 269 12.04 20.81 -5.58
C PRO A 269 12.96 19.92 -6.42
N ASN A 270 13.67 20.55 -7.35
CA ASN A 270 14.32 19.90 -8.47
C ASN A 270 15.43 18.94 -8.01
N HIS A 271 15.18 17.62 -8.03
CA HIS A 271 16.25 16.65 -7.92
C HIS A 271 17.09 16.79 -9.20
N GLN A 272 18.30 17.35 -9.13
CA GLN A 272 19.20 17.50 -10.28
C GLN A 272 19.71 16.13 -10.77
N LEU A 273 18.81 15.32 -11.34
CA LEU A 273 19.07 13.96 -11.79
C LEU A 273 19.19 13.92 -13.30
N ASN A 274 20.02 12.98 -13.77
CA ASN A 274 20.09 12.65 -15.19
C ASN A 274 18.73 12.12 -15.67
N THR A 275 18.27 12.59 -16.84
CA THR A 275 17.00 12.16 -17.41
C THR A 275 17.18 11.07 -18.45
N PHE A 276 16.27 10.10 -18.46
CA PHE A 276 16.12 9.12 -19.54
C PHE A 276 14.77 9.30 -20.22
N LYS A 277 14.72 9.25 -21.56
CA LYS A 277 13.46 9.36 -22.32
C LYS A 277 12.87 7.97 -22.50
N ILE A 278 11.72 7.73 -21.88
CA ILE A 278 10.91 6.54 -22.14
C ILE A 278 10.03 6.87 -23.36
N GLU A 279 10.11 6.06 -24.41
CA GLU A 279 9.20 6.16 -25.56
C GLU A 279 7.79 5.71 -25.15
N SER A 280 6.77 6.43 -25.66
CA SER A 280 5.32 6.21 -25.45
C SER A 280 4.94 5.10 -24.46
N GLU A 281 4.75 5.47 -23.19
CA GLU A 281 4.19 4.56 -22.20
C GLU A 281 2.69 4.38 -22.43
N SER A 282 2.25 3.13 -22.55
CA SER A 282 0.84 2.78 -22.54
C SER A 282 0.51 2.15 -21.18
N LEU A 283 -0.40 2.80 -20.43
CA LEU A 283 -0.85 2.30 -19.13
C LEU A 283 -2.16 1.51 -19.28
N PRO A 284 -2.34 0.41 -18.54
CA PRO A 284 -3.63 -0.26 -18.48
C PRO A 284 -4.65 0.66 -17.79
N VAL A 285 -5.88 0.71 -18.32
CA VAL A 285 -7.01 1.28 -17.57
C VAL A 285 -7.44 0.24 -16.54
N ILE A 286 -7.22 0.55 -15.27
CA ILE A 286 -7.48 -0.35 -14.12
C ILE A 286 -8.77 0.01 -13.37
N GLY A 287 -9.50 1.02 -13.84
CA GLY A 287 -10.82 1.39 -13.33
C GLY A 287 -11.45 2.53 -14.13
N THR A 288 -12.77 2.64 -14.07
CA THR A 288 -13.53 3.75 -14.66
C THR A 288 -14.67 4.10 -13.72
N PHE A 289 -14.75 5.36 -13.31
CA PHE A 289 -15.73 5.88 -12.36
C PHE A 289 -16.33 7.18 -12.88
N GLU A 290 -17.39 7.69 -12.27
CA GLU A 290 -17.88 9.03 -12.58
C GLU A 290 -17.05 10.06 -11.81
N ASN A 291 -16.85 9.82 -10.51
CA ASN A 291 -16.10 10.70 -9.63
C ASN A 291 -14.96 9.93 -8.96
N ILE A 292 -13.73 10.44 -9.10
CA ILE A 292 -12.58 9.98 -8.32
C ILE A 292 -12.23 11.05 -7.30
N ILE A 293 -12.09 10.64 -6.04
CA ILE A 293 -11.57 11.47 -4.95
C ILE A 293 -10.17 10.98 -4.62
N VAL A 294 -9.19 11.87 -4.67
CA VAL A 294 -7.80 11.55 -4.38
C VAL A 294 -7.42 12.13 -3.02
N GLY A 295 -7.14 11.26 -2.05
CA GLY A 295 -6.99 11.61 -0.64
C GLY A 295 -8.31 11.40 0.12
N GLY A 296 -8.32 10.44 1.04
CA GLY A 296 -9.41 10.09 1.93
C GLY A 296 -9.39 10.87 3.26
N GLY A 297 -8.77 12.05 3.26
CA GLY A 297 -8.70 12.94 4.42
C GLY A 297 -10.04 13.53 4.83
N THR A 298 -10.03 14.53 5.71
CA THR A 298 -11.25 15.16 6.23
C THR A 298 -12.18 15.65 5.12
N ALA A 299 -11.66 16.36 4.12
CA ALA A 299 -12.47 16.84 2.99
C ALA A 299 -12.84 15.71 2.01
N GLY A 300 -11.88 14.84 1.66
CA GLY A 300 -12.07 13.82 0.64
C GLY A 300 -13.05 12.72 1.05
N ALA A 301 -12.97 12.22 2.28
CA ALA A 301 -13.95 11.25 2.77
C ALA A 301 -15.38 11.82 2.75
N CYS A 302 -15.55 13.09 3.10
CA CYS A 302 -16.86 13.76 3.03
C CYS A 302 -17.36 13.90 1.59
N ALA A 303 -16.50 14.32 0.67
CA ALA A 303 -16.82 14.44 -0.75
C ALA A 303 -17.24 13.08 -1.35
N ALA A 304 -16.56 12.01 -0.95
CA ALA A 304 -16.88 10.66 -1.39
C ALA A 304 -18.24 10.17 -0.89
N ILE A 305 -18.54 10.36 0.40
CA ILE A 305 -19.85 10.01 0.97
C ILE A 305 -20.96 10.75 0.23
N SER A 306 -20.79 12.06 0.04
CA SER A 306 -21.77 12.88 -0.67
C SER A 306 -21.96 12.38 -2.11
N SER A 307 -20.88 12.24 -2.87
CA SER A 307 -20.89 11.75 -4.25
C SER A 307 -21.61 10.40 -4.38
N ALA A 308 -21.27 9.44 -3.53
CA ALA A 308 -21.89 8.11 -3.54
C ALA A 308 -23.37 8.16 -3.16
N ARG A 309 -23.78 8.97 -2.17
CA ARG A 309 -25.20 9.12 -1.76
C ARG A 309 -26.09 9.70 -2.85
N TYR A 310 -25.52 10.48 -3.78
CA TYR A 310 -26.23 10.96 -4.98
C TYR A 310 -26.19 9.96 -6.15
N GLY A 311 -25.75 8.72 -5.92
CA GLY A 311 -25.81 7.61 -6.87
C GLY A 311 -24.66 7.59 -7.89
N ALA A 312 -23.66 8.47 -7.76
CA ALA A 312 -22.53 8.48 -8.68
C ALA A 312 -21.60 7.30 -8.43
N SER A 313 -21.10 6.68 -9.50
CA SER A 313 -20.00 5.71 -9.39
C SER A 313 -18.76 6.41 -8.86
N THR A 314 -18.41 6.12 -7.60
CA THR A 314 -17.45 6.90 -6.82
C THR A 314 -16.30 6.03 -6.33
N LEU A 315 -15.05 6.47 -6.55
CA LEU A 315 -13.85 5.86 -5.99
C LEU A 315 -13.09 6.86 -5.11
N VAL A 316 -12.70 6.44 -3.92
CA VAL A 316 -11.68 7.12 -3.10
C VAL A 316 -10.36 6.37 -3.19
N ILE A 317 -9.29 7.08 -3.51
CA ILE A 317 -7.92 6.56 -3.49
C ILE A 317 -7.18 7.23 -2.35
N GLU A 318 -6.81 6.46 -1.35
CA GLU A 318 -6.07 6.89 -0.16
C GLU A 318 -4.71 6.20 -0.13
N TYR A 319 -3.67 6.98 0.10
CA TYR A 319 -2.28 6.52 0.15
C TYR A 319 -1.99 5.78 1.46
N LEU A 320 -2.66 6.16 2.55
CA LEU A 320 -2.64 5.48 3.84
C LEU A 320 -3.67 4.33 3.90
N HIS A 321 -3.78 3.70 5.08
CA HIS A 321 -4.68 2.57 5.34
C HIS A 321 -5.90 2.94 6.20
N GLY A 322 -6.24 4.24 6.23
CA GLY A 322 -7.36 4.77 7.00
C GLY A 322 -7.85 6.12 6.49
N LEU A 323 -9.16 6.35 6.58
CA LEU A 323 -9.82 7.60 6.21
C LEU A 323 -9.85 8.60 7.36
N GLY A 324 -10.03 9.88 7.03
CA GLY A 324 -10.17 11.01 7.97
C GLY A 324 -8.91 11.87 8.11
N GLY A 325 -7.78 11.44 7.55
CA GLY A 325 -6.53 12.20 7.48
C GLY A 325 -5.94 12.49 8.86
N ILE A 326 -5.47 13.71 9.09
CA ILE A 326 -4.83 14.10 10.36
C ILE A 326 -5.76 13.94 11.58
N GLY A 327 -7.08 14.02 11.39
CA GLY A 327 -8.05 13.81 12.47
C GLY A 327 -8.16 12.36 12.94
N THR A 328 -7.61 11.40 12.19
CA THR A 328 -7.66 9.96 12.51
C THR A 328 -6.25 9.37 12.51
N MET A 329 -5.58 9.30 11.36
CA MET A 329 -4.22 8.77 11.20
C MET A 329 -3.17 9.66 11.87
N GLY A 330 -3.36 10.99 11.84
CA GLY A 330 -2.47 11.96 12.51
C GLY A 330 -2.77 12.18 13.99
N LEU A 331 -3.74 11.46 14.57
CA LEU A 331 -4.18 11.57 15.96
C LEU A 331 -4.52 13.01 16.43
N ILE A 332 -5.02 13.89 15.57
CA ILE A 332 -5.60 15.17 16.01
C ILE A 332 -7.10 14.95 16.28
N GLY A 333 -7.41 14.12 17.28
CA GLY A 333 -8.76 13.62 17.55
C GLY A 333 -9.71 14.58 18.26
N ARG A 334 -9.50 15.90 18.10
CA ARG A 334 -10.36 16.93 18.67
C ARG A 334 -10.38 18.20 17.83
N TYR A 335 -11.49 18.94 17.88
CA TYR A 335 -11.53 20.29 17.33
C TYR A 335 -10.81 21.28 18.24
N TRP A 336 -10.15 22.27 17.65
CA TRP A 336 -9.67 23.45 18.38
C TRP A 336 -10.76 24.53 18.44
N VAL A 337 -11.02 25.24 17.32
CA VAL A 337 -12.10 26.25 17.17
C VAL A 337 -13.04 25.94 16.00
N GLY A 338 -13.15 24.65 15.61
CA GLY A 338 -13.83 24.23 14.38
C GLY A 338 -15.35 24.48 14.37
N TYR A 339 -15.91 24.66 13.16
CA TYR A 339 -17.36 24.68 12.91
C TYR A 339 -17.94 23.26 13.02
N ARG A 340 -18.96 23.09 13.89
CA ARG A 340 -19.48 21.77 14.28
C ARG A 340 -20.96 21.55 13.92
N GLU A 341 -21.47 22.30 12.96
CA GLU A 341 -22.84 22.12 12.44
C GLU A 341 -22.81 21.49 11.04
N GLY A 342 -23.98 21.22 10.45
CA GLY A 342 -24.10 20.63 9.13
C GLY A 342 -23.51 19.21 9.06
N PHE A 343 -22.71 18.94 8.04
CA PHE A 343 -22.14 17.60 7.84
C PHE A 343 -21.17 17.18 8.95
N THR A 344 -20.47 18.13 9.58
CA THR A 344 -19.63 17.86 10.75
C THR A 344 -20.44 17.26 11.90
N LYS A 345 -21.64 17.81 12.16
CA LYS A 345 -22.55 17.31 13.18
C LYS A 345 -23.04 15.89 12.86
N GLU A 346 -23.37 15.63 11.60
CA GLU A 346 -23.78 14.29 11.15
C GLU A 346 -22.69 13.26 11.43
N ILE A 347 -21.44 13.57 11.09
CA ILE A 347 -20.28 12.71 11.34
C ILE A 347 -20.14 12.45 12.85
N ASP A 348 -20.12 13.51 13.65
CA ASP A 348 -19.86 13.36 15.09
C ASP A 348 -21.00 12.60 15.79
N GLU A 349 -22.26 12.85 15.43
CA GLU A 349 -23.40 12.07 15.92
C GLU A 349 -23.34 10.62 15.43
N GLY A 350 -22.97 10.40 14.18
CA GLY A 350 -22.83 9.07 13.59
C GLY A 350 -21.76 8.23 14.29
N VAL A 351 -20.60 8.82 14.57
CA VAL A 351 -19.52 8.20 15.35
C VAL A 351 -19.98 7.88 16.77
N ARG A 352 -20.71 8.80 17.42
CA ARG A 352 -21.24 8.54 18.78
C ARG A 352 -22.29 7.43 18.80
N LYS A 353 -23.07 7.27 17.73
CA LYS A 353 -24.09 6.22 17.59
C LYS A 353 -23.50 4.83 17.31
N MET A 354 -22.20 4.72 17.04
CA MET A 354 -21.57 3.41 16.82
C MET A 354 -21.54 2.54 18.07
N ALA A 355 -21.51 3.14 19.26
CA ALA A 355 -21.48 2.45 20.54
C ALA A 355 -22.56 2.99 21.50
N ALA A 356 -22.80 2.27 22.59
CA ALA A 356 -23.70 2.73 23.65
C ALA A 356 -23.15 4.02 24.30
N PRO A 357 -24.00 4.95 24.78
CA PRO A 357 -23.54 6.21 25.38
C PRO A 357 -22.63 6.06 26.60
N ASP A 358 -22.73 4.94 27.32
CA ASP A 358 -21.95 4.57 28.50
C ASP A 358 -20.71 3.71 28.16
N HIS A 359 -20.46 3.44 26.88
CA HIS A 359 -19.30 2.68 26.44
C HIS A 359 -18.00 3.34 26.94
N PRO A 360 -17.04 2.57 27.50
CA PRO A 360 -15.87 3.14 28.19
C PRO A 360 -14.94 3.98 27.29
N ARG A 361 -15.00 3.75 25.97
CA ARG A 361 -14.23 4.51 24.97
C ARG A 361 -14.92 5.79 24.50
N GLN A 362 -16.21 5.97 24.83
CA GLN A 362 -16.99 7.14 24.46
C GLN A 362 -16.32 8.43 24.98
N LYS A 363 -16.18 9.44 24.12
CA LYS A 363 -15.63 10.73 24.55
C LYS A 363 -16.70 11.55 25.27
N LYS A 364 -16.33 12.13 26.41
CA LYS A 364 -17.22 12.96 27.24
C LYS A 364 -17.69 14.21 26.49
N SER A 365 -16.75 14.88 25.84
CA SER A 365 -17.01 16.07 25.03
C SER A 365 -17.44 15.68 23.61
N THR A 366 -18.30 16.50 23.01
CA THR A 366 -18.70 16.39 21.60
C THR A 366 -17.68 16.99 20.64
N ALA A 367 -16.65 17.66 21.15
CA ALA A 367 -15.54 18.16 20.36
C ALA A 367 -14.41 17.15 20.16
N ASP A 368 -14.50 15.98 20.81
CA ASP A 368 -13.49 14.91 20.78
C ASP A 368 -14.11 13.63 20.20
N TRP A 369 -13.31 12.81 19.52
CA TRP A 369 -13.76 11.54 18.95
C TRP A 369 -12.80 10.38 19.21
N VAL A 370 -13.30 9.15 19.00
CA VAL A 370 -12.49 7.94 18.95
C VAL A 370 -11.98 7.78 17.50
N LYS A 371 -10.66 7.71 17.32
CA LYS A 371 -10.03 7.80 15.98
C LYS A 371 -10.53 6.71 15.02
N ASP A 372 -10.59 5.48 15.51
CA ASP A 372 -10.88 4.27 14.74
C ASP A 372 -12.38 4.15 14.46
N TRP A 373 -13.24 4.60 15.38
CA TRP A 373 -14.67 4.75 15.10
C TRP A 373 -14.93 5.80 14.04
N LYS A 374 -14.24 6.96 14.07
CA LYS A 374 -14.40 8.01 13.04
C LYS A 374 -13.89 7.54 11.68
N MET A 375 -12.76 6.84 11.66
CA MET A 375 -12.22 6.19 10.46
C MET A 375 -13.20 5.17 9.87
N GLU A 376 -13.76 4.30 10.73
CA GLU A 376 -14.72 3.28 10.33
C GLU A 376 -16.04 3.89 9.85
N TRP A 377 -16.53 4.95 10.52
CA TRP A 377 -17.73 5.65 10.10
C TRP A 377 -17.62 6.18 8.68
N TYR A 378 -16.50 6.82 8.34
CA TYR A 378 -16.25 7.28 6.97
C TYR A 378 -16.28 6.12 5.97
N ARG A 379 -15.57 5.03 6.29
CA ARG A 379 -15.46 3.85 5.43
C ARG A 379 -16.84 3.23 5.19
N ARG A 380 -17.60 2.97 6.25
CA ARG A 380 -18.95 2.38 6.19
C ARG A 380 -19.93 3.25 5.42
N GLU A 381 -19.93 4.56 5.63
CA GLU A 381 -20.87 5.45 4.95
C GLU A 381 -20.57 5.59 3.45
N ILE A 382 -19.30 5.51 3.03
CA ILE A 382 -18.94 5.42 1.60
C ILE A 382 -19.45 4.10 1.00
N LEU A 383 -19.14 2.96 1.63
CA LEU A 383 -19.51 1.64 1.10
C LEU A 383 -21.03 1.42 1.09
N LYS A 384 -21.72 1.85 2.14
CA LYS A 384 -23.19 1.80 2.25
C LYS A 384 -23.88 2.59 1.14
N ALA A 385 -23.26 3.69 0.69
CA ALA A 385 -23.75 4.49 -0.43
C ALA A 385 -23.33 3.95 -1.81
N GLY A 386 -22.63 2.81 -1.88
CA GLY A 386 -22.16 2.20 -3.13
C GLY A 386 -20.83 2.73 -3.65
N GLY A 387 -20.12 3.55 -2.87
CA GLY A 387 -18.76 3.99 -3.20
C GLY A 387 -17.72 2.88 -3.02
N SER A 388 -16.55 3.06 -3.64
CA SER A 388 -15.39 2.18 -3.51
C SER A 388 -14.24 2.89 -2.79
N VAL A 389 -13.43 2.14 -2.03
CA VAL A 389 -12.27 2.66 -1.31
C VAL A 389 -11.05 1.82 -1.64
N TRP A 390 -9.97 2.48 -2.07
CA TRP A 390 -8.66 1.87 -2.29
C TRP A 390 -7.65 2.48 -1.31
N PHE A 391 -7.16 1.67 -0.38
CA PHE A 391 -6.09 2.04 0.57
C PHE A 391 -4.70 1.66 0.04
N GLY A 392 -3.65 2.31 0.52
CA GLY A 392 -2.28 1.97 0.13
C GLY A 392 -1.98 2.22 -1.35
N ALA A 393 -2.70 3.14 -2.00
CA ALA A 393 -2.53 3.47 -3.41
C ALA A 393 -2.23 4.96 -3.59
N MET A 394 -1.25 5.28 -4.42
CA MET A 394 -0.77 6.64 -4.61
C MET A 394 -1.10 7.13 -6.01
N VAL A 395 -1.85 8.23 -6.11
CA VAL A 395 -1.99 8.96 -7.37
C VAL A 395 -0.69 9.71 -7.65
N CYS A 396 -0.15 9.52 -8.85
CA CYS A 396 1.16 10.00 -9.25
C CYS A 396 1.15 10.75 -10.60
N GLY A 397 -0.02 11.00 -11.15
CA GLY A 397 -0.19 11.83 -12.34
C GLY A 397 -1.65 12.01 -12.72
N ALA A 398 -1.88 12.77 -13.78
CA ALA A 398 -3.21 13.05 -14.31
C ALA A 398 -3.31 12.64 -15.79
N VAL A 399 -4.49 12.14 -16.18
CA VAL A 399 -4.83 11.92 -17.59
C VAL A 399 -5.53 13.18 -18.08
N VAL A 400 -4.98 13.86 -19.08
CA VAL A 400 -5.48 15.16 -19.55
C VAL A 400 -5.67 15.13 -21.07
N ASP A 401 -6.82 15.62 -21.54
CA ASP A 401 -7.07 15.87 -22.95
C ASP A 401 -7.58 17.29 -23.12
N LYS A 402 -6.88 18.10 -23.94
CA LYS A 402 -7.23 19.51 -24.23
C LYS A 402 -7.60 20.32 -22.97
N ASN A 403 -6.77 20.26 -21.94
CA ASN A 403 -6.97 20.89 -20.61
C ASN A 403 -8.15 20.36 -19.79
N ILE A 404 -8.76 19.25 -20.18
CA ILE A 404 -9.81 18.57 -19.43
C ILE A 404 -9.19 17.34 -18.76
N VAL A 405 -9.27 17.27 -17.43
CA VAL A 405 -8.88 16.06 -16.69
C VAL A 405 -9.86 14.94 -17.03
N LYS A 406 -9.33 13.78 -17.42
CA LYS A 406 -10.08 12.56 -17.80
C LYS A 406 -9.87 11.41 -16.81
N GLY A 407 -9.07 11.63 -15.78
CA GLY A 407 -8.71 10.60 -14.81
C GLY A 407 -7.35 10.86 -14.18
N VAL A 408 -6.85 9.84 -13.49
CA VAL A 408 -5.59 9.87 -12.75
C VAL A 408 -4.72 8.66 -13.08
N ILE A 409 -3.41 8.82 -12.87
CA ILE A 409 -2.45 7.71 -12.89
C ILE A 409 -2.23 7.27 -11.45
N VAL A 410 -2.35 5.98 -11.19
CA VAL A 410 -2.28 5.40 -9.85
C VAL A 410 -1.18 4.35 -9.82
N SER A 411 -0.29 4.45 -8.84
CA SER A 411 0.63 3.38 -8.47
C SER A 411 0.06 2.61 -7.29
N THR A 412 -0.09 1.30 -7.47
CA THR A 412 -0.64 0.37 -6.49
C THR A 412 0.41 -0.72 -6.18
N PRO A 413 0.23 -1.51 -5.11
CA PRO A 413 1.02 -2.72 -4.90
C PRO A 413 0.97 -3.71 -6.07
N PHE A 414 -0.04 -3.64 -6.96
CA PHE A 414 -0.19 -4.48 -8.15
C PHE A 414 0.41 -3.82 -9.42
N GLY A 415 1.11 -2.70 -9.26
CA GLY A 415 1.71 -1.93 -10.33
C GLY A 415 0.96 -0.65 -10.67
N LYS A 416 1.39 0.02 -11.75
CA LYS A 416 0.89 1.31 -12.21
C LYS A 416 -0.16 1.17 -13.32
N GLY A 417 -1.21 1.98 -13.25
CA GLY A 417 -2.28 2.05 -14.26
C GLY A 417 -3.05 3.38 -14.23
N ALA A 418 -3.95 3.58 -15.19
CA ALA A 418 -4.85 4.72 -15.25
C ALA A 418 -6.22 4.38 -14.68
N VAL A 419 -6.82 5.29 -13.93
CA VAL A 419 -8.23 5.22 -13.54
C VAL A 419 -8.94 6.41 -14.17
N LEU A 420 -9.90 6.13 -15.06
CA LEU A 420 -10.61 7.16 -15.82
C LEU A 420 -11.82 7.68 -15.03
N ALA A 421 -12.13 8.97 -15.19
CA ALA A 421 -13.30 9.59 -14.58
C ALA A 421 -13.87 10.76 -15.37
N ARG A 422 -15.14 11.10 -15.07
CA ARG A 422 -15.75 12.35 -15.56
C ARG A 422 -15.26 13.54 -14.73
N ASN A 423 -15.14 13.37 -13.42
CA ASN A 423 -14.63 14.39 -12.50
C ASN A 423 -13.57 13.80 -11.57
N VAL A 424 -12.58 14.63 -11.23
CA VAL A 424 -11.57 14.30 -10.23
C VAL A 424 -11.56 15.39 -9.17
N ILE A 425 -11.69 14.99 -7.90
CA ILE A 425 -11.58 15.86 -6.74
C ILE A 425 -10.19 15.63 -6.12
N ASP A 426 -9.35 16.65 -6.18
CA ASP A 426 -8.05 16.65 -5.52
C ASP A 426 -8.23 17.04 -4.05
N ALA A 427 -8.08 16.06 -3.16
CA ALA A 427 -8.11 16.21 -1.72
C ALA A 427 -6.82 15.70 -1.07
N THR A 428 -5.67 15.78 -1.78
CA THR A 428 -4.38 15.27 -1.27
C THR A 428 -3.75 16.14 -0.19
N GLY A 429 -4.28 17.35 0.03
CA GLY A 429 -3.70 18.36 0.90
C GLY A 429 -2.58 19.18 0.24
N SER A 430 -1.94 18.66 -0.81
CA SER A 430 -0.83 19.31 -1.53
C SER A 430 -1.15 19.69 -2.98
N ALA A 431 -2.41 19.47 -3.41
CA ALA A 431 -2.87 19.70 -4.79
C ALA A 431 -2.08 18.90 -5.84
N ASP A 432 -1.64 17.68 -5.49
CA ASP A 432 -0.74 16.88 -6.33
C ASP A 432 -1.35 16.56 -7.70
N VAL A 433 -2.67 16.35 -7.76
CA VAL A 433 -3.37 16.02 -9.01
C VAL A 433 -3.55 17.25 -9.87
N ALA A 434 -3.93 18.38 -9.28
CA ALA A 434 -4.05 19.65 -9.99
C ALA A 434 -2.70 20.08 -10.60
N ILE A 435 -1.61 19.95 -9.83
CA ILE A 435 -0.25 20.22 -10.29
C ILE A 435 0.12 19.26 -11.43
N ALA A 436 -0.14 17.96 -11.28
CA ALA A 436 0.12 16.98 -12.34
C ALA A 436 -0.68 17.25 -13.63
N ALA A 437 -1.92 17.74 -13.50
CA ALA A 437 -2.76 18.17 -14.62
C ALA A 437 -2.26 19.47 -15.28
N GLY A 438 -1.36 20.20 -14.62
CA GLY A 438 -0.66 21.35 -15.15
C GLY A 438 -1.16 22.71 -14.68
N ALA A 439 -1.88 22.75 -13.55
CA ALA A 439 -2.18 24.00 -12.86
C ALA A 439 -0.88 24.71 -12.42
N ALA A 440 -0.95 26.04 -12.29
CA ALA A 440 0.09 26.82 -11.63
C ALA A 440 0.06 26.53 -10.11
N TYR A 441 1.21 26.62 -9.45
CA TYR A 441 1.37 26.33 -8.03
C TYR A 441 2.54 27.11 -7.45
N GLU A 442 2.58 27.21 -6.13
CA GLU A 442 3.67 27.77 -5.35
C GLU A 442 4.04 26.78 -4.24
N PHE A 443 5.33 26.61 -3.97
CA PHE A 443 5.79 25.80 -2.84
C PHE A 443 6.01 26.67 -1.61
N VAL A 444 5.68 26.12 -0.46
CA VAL A 444 6.16 26.64 0.83
C VAL A 444 7.68 26.60 0.79
N ASP A 445 8.31 27.73 1.06
CA ASP A 445 9.75 27.88 1.12
C ASP A 445 10.18 28.56 2.43
N ALA A 446 11.46 28.91 2.54
CA ALA A 446 12.02 29.56 3.73
C ALA A 446 11.37 30.92 4.06
N SER A 447 10.62 31.53 3.14
CA SER A 447 9.90 32.79 3.37
C SER A 447 8.47 32.60 3.89
N SER A 448 7.96 31.37 3.87
CA SER A 448 6.59 31.05 4.28
C SER A 448 6.46 30.92 5.80
N VAL A 449 5.37 31.45 6.37
CA VAL A 449 5.08 31.33 7.81
C VAL A 449 4.40 29.99 8.09
N ALA A 450 5.05 29.13 8.87
CA ALA A 450 4.44 27.91 9.39
C ALA A 450 3.60 28.20 10.64
N VAL A 451 2.30 27.93 10.58
CA VAL A 451 1.35 28.20 11.68
C VAL A 451 1.17 27.00 12.60
N GLN A 452 1.15 25.78 12.04
CA GLN A 452 1.01 24.54 12.79
C GLN A 452 1.64 23.39 12.01
N GLY A 453 2.45 22.58 12.69
CA GLY A 453 2.90 21.31 12.17
C GLY A 453 1.92 20.17 12.50
N ALA A 454 1.86 19.19 11.61
CA ALA A 454 1.08 17.97 11.79
C ALA A 454 1.77 16.82 11.05
N GLY A 455 1.94 15.69 11.72
CA GLY A 455 2.53 14.49 11.12
C GLY A 455 1.88 13.21 11.65
N LEU A 456 2.56 12.07 11.41
CA LEU A 456 2.19 10.78 11.96
C LEU A 456 2.92 10.56 13.29
N PRO A 457 2.24 10.71 14.44
CA PRO A 457 2.83 10.48 15.74
C PRO A 457 3.03 8.98 16.01
N PRO A 458 3.87 8.61 17.00
CA PRO A 458 3.78 7.29 17.61
C PRO A 458 2.36 7.02 18.13
N VAL A 459 1.83 5.85 17.82
CA VAL A 459 0.48 5.42 18.23
C VAL A 459 0.60 4.44 19.38
N LYS A 460 -0.02 4.73 20.53
CA LYS A 460 -0.32 3.70 21.53
C LYS A 460 -1.75 3.22 21.37
N LEU A 461 -2.02 1.98 21.79
CA LEU A 461 -3.36 1.43 21.65
C LEU A 461 -4.36 2.28 22.44
N ASN A 462 -5.52 2.54 21.82
CA ASN A 462 -6.60 3.37 22.35
C ASN A 462 -6.24 4.87 22.54
N ASP A 463 -5.11 5.34 22.00
CA ASP A 463 -4.84 6.77 21.90
C ASP A 463 -5.86 7.47 20.99
N HIS A 464 -6.13 8.73 21.29
CA HIS A 464 -7.06 9.55 20.51
C HIS A 464 -6.55 10.96 20.23
N TYR A 465 -5.56 11.45 20.96
CA TYR A 465 -4.95 12.75 20.70
C TYR A 465 -3.45 12.73 20.96
N ASN A 466 -2.65 12.93 19.91
CA ASN A 466 -1.20 13.08 20.00
C ASN A 466 -0.71 14.01 18.87
N ASN A 467 -0.74 15.32 19.09
CA ASN A 467 -0.28 16.27 18.09
C ASN A 467 1.25 16.37 18.13
N THR A 468 1.90 16.06 17.02
CA THR A 468 3.36 16.12 16.90
C THR A 468 3.78 16.53 15.50
N ASP A 469 4.96 17.14 15.41
CA ASP A 469 5.65 17.39 14.14
C ASP A 469 6.53 16.20 13.71
N TYR A 470 6.33 15.03 14.35
CA TYR A 470 7.04 13.82 13.98
C TYR A 470 6.61 13.42 12.57
N THR A 471 7.56 13.22 11.65
CA THR A 471 7.34 13.00 10.20
C THR A 471 6.81 14.20 9.40
N PHE A 472 6.96 15.44 9.90
CA PHE A 472 6.57 16.67 9.18
C PHE A 472 7.33 16.94 7.86
N THR A 473 8.21 16.04 7.43
CA THR A 473 9.02 16.19 6.22
C THR A 473 8.47 15.31 5.10
N ASP A 474 8.00 15.95 4.03
CA ASP A 474 7.52 15.33 2.78
C ASP A 474 8.68 15.02 1.80
#